data_AF-A0A7Y9RYP9-F1
#
_entry.id   AF-A0A7Y9RYP9-F1
#
_cell.length_a   1.000
_cell.length_b   1.000
_cell.length_c   1.000
_cell.angle_alpha   90.00
_cell.angle_beta   90.00
_cell.angle_gamma   90.00
#
_symmetry.space_group_name_H-M   'P 1'
#
loop_
_entity.id
_entity.type
_entity.pdbx_description
1 polymer ?
#
loop_
_entity_poly.entity_id
_entity_poly.type
_entity_poly.pdbx_seq_one_letter_code
_entity_poly.pdbx_strand_id
1 'polypeptide(L)'
;MEDLPYSADFDAGRRTLVVTGDIDEVTGPRLRESLTTLVEPGAPPVTVDLSDVTFLPSAAVSVLVTAVRAADQAGTGFQLVATPGTISHRVLTICGVPVGDPQHSQA
;
A
#
# COMPACT_ATOMS: atom_id res chain seq x y z
N MET A 1 -22.93 6.57 0.71
CA MET A 1 -21.49 6.42 0.91
C MET A 1 -21.38 5.37 2.00
N GLU A 2 -21.30 4.12 1.59
CA GLU A 2 -21.16 3.01 2.53
C GLU A 2 -19.70 3.00 2.96
N ASP A 3 -19.47 3.13 4.26
CA ASP A 3 -18.16 3.00 4.88
C ASP A 3 -17.71 1.55 4.65
N LEU A 4 -16.81 1.34 3.67
CA LEU A 4 -16.33 0.01 3.36
C LEU A 4 -15.38 -0.42 4.48
N PRO A 5 -15.62 -1.56 5.15
CA PRO A 5 -14.74 -2.01 6.20
C PRO A 5 -13.34 -2.24 5.63
N TYR A 6 -12.34 -1.82 6.41
CA TYR A 6 -10.95 -2.12 6.08
C TYR A 6 -10.75 -3.61 5.81
N SER A 7 -10.20 -3.93 4.63
CA SER A 7 -9.69 -5.26 4.29
C SER A 7 -8.30 -5.17 3.71
N ALA A 8 -7.52 -6.23 3.92
CA ALA A 8 -6.20 -6.40 3.35
C ALA A 8 -6.03 -7.86 2.94
N ASP A 9 -6.14 -8.10 1.63
CA ASP A 9 -6.14 -9.44 1.06
C ASP A 9 -4.88 -9.64 0.20
N PHE A 10 -4.11 -10.68 0.53
CA PHE A 10 -2.86 -10.96 -0.17
C PHE A 10 -3.06 -12.04 -1.23
N ASP A 11 -2.91 -11.66 -2.50
CA ASP A 11 -2.83 -12.59 -3.63
C ASP A 11 -1.40 -13.11 -3.75
N ALA A 12 -1.20 -14.38 -3.35
CA ALA A 12 0.10 -15.04 -3.43
C ALA A 12 0.58 -15.30 -4.86
N GLY A 13 -0.34 -15.45 -5.83
CA GLY A 13 -0.01 -15.70 -7.23
C GLY A 13 0.49 -14.45 -7.95
N ARG A 14 -0.08 -13.29 -7.63
CA ARG A 14 0.34 -11.98 -8.15
C ARG A 14 1.30 -11.22 -7.23
N ARG A 15 1.60 -11.78 -6.04
CA ARG A 15 2.36 -11.10 -4.99
C ARG A 15 1.84 -9.69 -4.72
N THR A 16 0.52 -9.56 -4.62
CA THR A 16 -0.16 -8.26 -4.47
C THR A 16 -1.00 -8.24 -3.21
N LEU A 17 -0.79 -7.25 -2.35
CA LEU A 17 -1.66 -6.93 -1.22
C LEU A 17 -2.69 -5.90 -1.69
N VAL A 18 -3.96 -6.31 -1.77
CA VAL A 18 -5.06 -5.39 -2.08
C VAL A 18 -5.62 -4.85 -0.78
N VAL A 19 -5.62 -3.52 -0.64
CA VAL A 19 -6.15 -2.83 0.53
C VAL A 19 -7.39 -2.05 0.11
N THR A 20 -8.47 -2.21 0.88
CA THR A 20 -9.75 -1.57 0.59
C THR A 20 -10.30 -0.86 1.83
N GLY A 21 -11.10 0.18 1.62
CA GLY A 21 -11.77 0.91 2.69
C GLY A 21 -10.86 1.95 3.36
N ASP A 22 -11.16 2.25 4.62
CA ASP A 22 -10.53 3.37 5.34
C ASP A 22 -9.29 2.94 6.14
N ILE A 23 -8.19 3.68 5.95
CA ILE A 23 -6.97 3.50 6.74
C ILE A 23 -6.89 4.63 7.78
N ASP A 24 -7.25 4.34 9.03
CA ASP A 24 -7.30 5.33 10.10
C ASP A 24 -6.35 4.94 11.26
N GLU A 25 -6.53 5.55 12.44
CA GLU A 25 -5.74 5.26 13.64
C GLU A 25 -5.97 3.84 14.18
N VAL A 26 -7.12 3.22 13.87
CA VAL A 26 -7.51 1.87 14.30
C VAL A 26 -6.99 0.82 13.31
N THR A 27 -7.09 1.09 12.01
CA THR A 27 -6.73 0.12 10.94
C THR A 27 -5.29 0.28 10.47
N GLY A 28 -4.68 1.46 10.62
CA GLY A 28 -3.29 1.73 10.30
C GLY A 28 -2.26 0.78 10.95
N PRO A 29 -2.38 0.44 12.24
CA PRO A 29 -1.53 -0.57 12.87
C PRO A 29 -1.62 -1.96 12.21
N ARG A 30 -2.83 -2.36 11.77
CA ARG A 30 -3.04 -3.64 11.08
C ARG A 30 -2.36 -3.65 9.72
N LEU A 31 -2.47 -2.55 8.96
CA LEU A 31 -1.74 -2.40 7.70
C LEU A 31 -0.23 -2.49 7.92
N ARG A 32 0.29 -1.80 8.95
CA ARG A 32 1.72 -1.85 9.29
C ARG A 32 2.20 -3.27 9.54
N GLU A 33 1.46 -4.06 10.31
CA GLU A 33 1.80 -5.46 10.58
C GLU A 33 1.85 -6.28 9.29
N SER A 34 0.82 -6.18 8.44
CA SER A 34 0.79 -6.86 7.14
C SER A 34 1.98 -6.50 6.26
N LEU A 35 2.30 -5.20 6.15
CA LEU A 35 3.44 -4.73 5.36
C LEU A 35 4.77 -5.20 5.93
N THR A 36 4.94 -5.21 7.25
CA THR A 36 6.18 -5.65 7.91
C THR A 36 6.48 -7.11 7.56
N THR A 37 5.48 -7.99 7.60
CA THR A 37 5.64 -9.40 7.21
C THR A 37 6.04 -9.57 5.74
N LEU A 38 5.65 -8.64 4.86
CA LEU A 38 5.90 -8.71 3.43
C LEU A 38 7.28 -8.18 3.00
N VAL A 39 7.95 -7.39 3.86
CA VAL A 39 9.23 -6.70 3.54
C VAL A 39 10.45 -7.30 4.25
N GLU A 40 10.31 -8.47 4.86
CA GLU A 40 11.41 -9.18 5.52
C GLU A 40 12.60 -9.44 4.56
N PRO A 41 13.86 -9.44 5.04
CA PRO A 41 15.02 -9.73 4.22
C PRO A 41 14.89 -11.06 3.47
N GLY A 42 15.09 -11.02 2.15
CA GLY A 42 14.94 -12.18 1.27
C GLY A 42 13.49 -12.48 0.83
N ALA A 43 12.51 -11.66 1.23
CA ALA A 43 11.15 -11.76 0.71
C ALA A 43 11.10 -11.47 -0.80
N PRO A 44 10.27 -12.19 -1.57
CA PRO A 44 10.02 -11.86 -2.96
C PRO A 44 9.37 -10.48 -3.11
N PRO A 45 9.55 -9.80 -4.25
CA PRO A 45 8.92 -8.52 -4.50
C PRO A 45 7.41 -8.55 -4.25
N VAL A 46 6.88 -7.42 -3.78
CA VAL A 46 5.47 -7.25 -3.44
C VAL A 46 4.92 -5.93 -3.97
N THR A 47 3.70 -5.99 -4.49
CA THR A 47 2.92 -4.82 -4.88
C THR A 47 1.82 -4.60 -3.84
N VAL A 48 1.55 -3.34 -3.49
CA VAL A 48 0.43 -2.97 -2.63
C VAL A 48 -0.53 -2.10 -3.44
N ASP A 49 -1.73 -2.61 -3.67
CA ASP A 49 -2.79 -1.90 -4.39
C ASP A 49 -3.68 -1.16 -3.39
N LEU A 50 -3.70 0.17 -3.55
CA LEU A 50 -4.45 1.11 -2.72
C LEU A 50 -5.60 1.77 -3.50
N SER A 51 -5.99 1.21 -4.65
CA SER A 51 -6.99 1.78 -5.56
C SER A 51 -8.37 1.91 -4.91
N ASP A 52 -8.75 0.97 -4.05
CA ASP A 52 -10.05 0.92 -3.38
C ASP A 52 -10.00 1.49 -1.94
N VAL A 53 -8.92 2.21 -1.59
CA VAL A 53 -8.82 2.94 -0.33
C VAL A 53 -9.57 4.28 -0.44
N THR A 54 -10.48 4.51 0.50
CA THR A 54 -11.39 5.67 0.51
C THR A 54 -10.95 6.77 1.49
N PHE A 55 -10.09 6.45 2.44
CA PHE A 55 -9.54 7.41 3.41
C PHE A 55 -8.06 7.11 3.69
N LEU A 56 -7.21 8.13 3.52
CA LEU A 56 -5.76 8.04 3.72
C LEU A 56 -5.20 9.30 4.41
N PRO A 57 -5.24 9.38 5.76
CA PRO A 57 -4.68 10.46 6.55
C PRO A 57 -3.14 10.40 6.60
N SER A 58 -2.51 11.45 7.12
CA SER A 58 -1.04 11.54 7.24
C SER A 58 -0.42 10.39 8.05
N ALA A 59 -1.12 9.88 9.05
CA ALA A 59 -0.71 8.72 9.82
C ALA A 59 -0.58 7.46 8.94
N ALA A 60 -1.56 7.21 8.06
CA ALA A 60 -1.52 6.10 7.11
C ALA A 60 -0.43 6.27 6.06
N VAL A 61 -0.23 7.49 5.54
CA VAL A 61 0.89 7.80 4.62
C VAL A 61 2.23 7.50 5.30
N SER A 62 2.38 7.83 6.58
CA SER A 62 3.61 7.55 7.34
C SER A 62 3.89 6.06 7.47
N VAL A 63 2.85 5.23 7.62
CA VAL A 63 2.96 3.75 7.60
C VAL A 63 3.48 3.27 6.25
N LEU A 64 2.91 3.75 5.15
CA LEU A 64 3.33 3.37 3.79
C LEU A 64 4.78 3.77 3.51
N VAL A 65 5.17 5.01 3.84
CA VAL A 65 6.54 5.49 3.67
C VAL A 65 7.54 4.66 4.50
N THR A 66 7.14 4.27 5.71
CA THR A 66 7.99 3.42 6.56
C THR A 66 8.18 2.04 5.93
N ALA A 67 7.14 1.45 5.34
CA ALA A 67 7.23 0.17 4.64
C ALA A 67 8.14 0.25 3.40
N VAL A 68 8.01 1.30 2.58
CA VAL A 68 8.89 1.54 1.41
C VAL A 68 10.36 1.59 1.85
N ARG A 69 10.65 2.33 2.93
CA ARG A 69 12.02 2.44 3.47
C ARG A 69 12.54 1.13 4.07
N ALA A 70 11.66 0.35 4.69
CA ALA A 70 12.03 -0.95 5.25
C ALA A 70 12.37 -1.94 4.13
N ALA A 71 11.58 -1.97 3.06
CA ALA A 71 11.86 -2.79 1.89
C ALA A 71 13.18 -2.43 1.20
N ASP A 72 13.45 -1.12 1.02
CA ASP A 72 14.72 -0.63 0.46
C ASP A 72 15.92 -1.09 1.30
N GLN A 73 15.84 -0.96 2.63
CA GLN A 73 16.88 -1.45 3.55
C GLN A 73 17.02 -2.98 3.52
N ALA A 74 15.92 -3.71 3.33
CA ALA A 74 15.93 -5.17 3.21
C ALA A 74 16.37 -5.67 1.81
N GLY A 75 16.53 -4.76 0.84
CA GLY A 75 16.82 -5.10 -0.55
C GLY A 75 15.68 -5.83 -1.26
N THR A 76 14.43 -5.65 -0.80
CA THR A 76 13.24 -6.30 -1.35
C THR A 76 12.49 -5.36 -2.28
N GLY A 77 11.93 -5.90 -3.37
CA GLY A 77 11.11 -5.13 -4.30
C GLY A 77 9.79 -4.76 -3.64
N PHE A 78 9.48 -3.46 -3.54
CA PHE A 78 8.23 -2.99 -2.96
C PHE A 78 7.67 -1.84 -3.78
N GLN A 79 6.42 -1.99 -4.24
CA GLN A 79 5.76 -0.99 -5.07
C GLN A 79 4.37 -0.67 -4.54
N LEU A 80 4.06 0.61 -4.47
CA LEU A 80 2.70 1.09 -4.23
C LEU A 80 2.05 1.36 -5.58
N VAL A 81 0.83 0.86 -5.78
CA VAL A 81 0.01 1.19 -6.94
C VAL A 81 -1.33 1.74 -6.48
N ALA A 82 -1.84 2.71 -7.22
CA ALA A 82 -3.19 3.23 -7.02
C ALA A 82 -3.72 3.72 -8.35
N THR A 83 -4.98 3.41 -8.64
CA THR A 83 -5.64 3.86 -9.87
C THR A 83 -5.63 5.39 -9.95
N PRO A 84 -5.18 6.00 -11.06
CA PRO A 84 -5.16 7.44 -11.23
C PRO A 84 -6.53 8.08 -10.94
N GLY A 85 -6.54 9.15 -10.15
CA GLY A 85 -7.75 9.88 -9.78
C GLY A 85 -8.39 9.45 -8.46
N THR A 86 -7.98 8.33 -7.86
CA THR A 86 -8.38 7.91 -6.50
C THR A 86 -7.78 8.84 -5.43
N ILE A 87 -8.33 8.78 -4.21
CA ILE A 87 -7.83 9.56 -3.06
C ILE A 87 -6.39 9.14 -2.76
N SER A 88 -6.11 7.84 -2.71
CA SER A 88 -4.77 7.29 -2.48
C SER A 88 -3.75 7.81 -3.49
N HIS A 89 -4.06 7.72 -4.78
CA HIS A 89 -3.16 8.21 -5.82
C HIS A 89 -2.85 9.70 -5.64
N ARG A 90 -3.87 10.54 -5.40
CA ARG A 90 -3.70 11.99 -5.20
C ARG A 90 -2.87 12.30 -3.97
N VAL A 91 -3.20 11.69 -2.83
CA VAL A 91 -2.49 11.92 -1.55
C VAL A 91 -1.03 11.52 -1.67
N LEU A 92 -0.74 10.33 -2.20
CA LEU A 92 0.64 9.85 -2.38
C LEU A 92 1.43 10.75 -3.33
N THR A 93 0.81 11.19 -4.43
CA THR A 93 1.41 12.15 -5.36
C THR A 93 1.75 13.47 -4.67
N ILE A 94 0.82 14.03 -3.89
CA ILE A 94 1.02 15.28 -3.15
C ILE A 94 2.15 15.14 -2.12
N CYS A 95 2.22 13.99 -1.45
CA CYS A 95 3.26 13.69 -0.46
C CYS A 95 4.62 13.31 -1.09
N GLY A 96 4.72 13.24 -2.41
CA GLY A 96 5.95 12.83 -3.11
C GLY A 96 6.31 11.36 -2.88
N VAL A 97 5.33 10.52 -2.52
CA VAL A 97 5.52 9.08 -2.37
C VAL A 97 5.37 8.44 -3.74
N PRO A 98 6.37 7.68 -4.24
CA PRO A 98 6.27 7.00 -5.52
C PRO A 98 5.06 6.06 -5.55
N VAL A 99 4.17 6.28 -6.51
CA VAL A 99 2.98 5.46 -6.74
C VAL A 99 2.87 5.18 -8.24
N GLY A 100 2.72 3.90 -8.58
CA GLY A 100 2.51 3.44 -9.95
C GLY A 100 1.03 3.32 -10.30
N ASP A 101 0.77 3.13 -11.58
CA ASP A 101 -0.56 2.76 -12.07
C ASP A 101 -0.69 1.23 -12.08
N PRO A 102 -1.73 0.64 -11.48
CA PRO A 102 -1.93 -0.81 -11.48
C PRO A 102 -2.00 -1.42 -12.89
N GLN A 103 -2.42 -0.66 -13.91
CA GLN A 103 -2.46 -1.12 -15.30
C GLN A 103 -1.08 -1.14 -15.98
N HIS A 104 -0.10 -0.40 -15.46
CA HIS A 104 1.26 -0.30 -16.01
C HIS A 104 2.29 -1.18 -15.27
N SER A 105 1.86 -2.07 -14.37
CA SER A 105 2.76 -2.97 -13.62
C SER A 105 3.36 -4.10 -14.48
N GLN A 106 3.02 -4.19 -15.78
CA GLN A 106 3.69 -5.09 -16.72
C GLN A 106 4.28 -4.35 -17.92
N ALA A 107 5.61 -4.24 -17.93
CA ALA A 107 6.43 -4.31 -19.13
C ALA A 107 7.79 -4.92 -18.76
#